data_AF-A0A7S4HD05-F1
#
_entry.id   AF-A0A7S4HD05-F1
#
_cell.length_a   1.000
_cell.length_b   1.000
_cell.length_c   1.000
_cell.angle_alpha   90.00
_cell.angle_beta   90.00
_cell.angle_gamma   90.00
#
_symmetry.space_group_name_H-M   'P 1'
#
loop_
_entity.id
_entity.type
_entity.pdbx_description
1 polymer ?
#
loop_
_entity_poly.entity_id
_entity_poly.type
_entity_poly.pdbx_seq_one_letter_code
_entity_poly.pdbx_strand_id
1 'polypeptide(L)'
;GCGLHPQGMHTFVHDATTPYPSSLLDPSELADTLVVANPPWGSNIGTESDGVAIVRSVASQTAGATMCWLANSLALQAMRCTAGLTVLRHVPFGSVELVVCTAVESVPVTRPMSSRENV
;
A
#
# COMPACT_ATOMS: atom_id res chain seq x y z
N GLY A 1 -10.87 -24.28 -14.92
CA GLY A 1 -10.90 -22.87 -14.51
C GLY A 1 -11.58 -22.79 -13.17
N CYS A 2 -10.83 -22.55 -12.11
CA CYS A 2 -11.37 -22.54 -10.75
C CYS A 2 -11.88 -21.15 -10.42
N GLY A 3 -13.18 -20.93 -10.61
CA GLY A 3 -13.88 -19.76 -10.12
C GLY A 3 -14.01 -19.84 -8.60
N LEU A 4 -13.16 -19.14 -7.89
CA LEU A 4 -13.49 -18.61 -6.57
C LEU A 4 -13.97 -17.19 -6.82
N HIS A 5 -15.27 -16.96 -6.69
CA HIS A 5 -15.80 -15.65 -6.35
C HIS A 5 -16.23 -15.73 -4.89
N PRO A 6 -15.29 -15.57 -3.93
CA PRO A 6 -15.67 -15.35 -2.55
C PRO A 6 -16.30 -13.96 -2.48
N GLN A 7 -17.53 -13.87 -1.99
CA GLN A 7 -18.12 -12.58 -1.63
C GLN A 7 -17.12 -11.84 -0.73
N GLY A 8 -16.79 -10.58 -1.06
CA GLY A 8 -15.83 -9.75 -0.33
C GLY A 8 -14.38 -9.78 -0.83
N MET A 9 -14.03 -10.59 -1.84
CA MET A 9 -12.70 -10.54 -2.46
C MET A 9 -12.71 -9.67 -3.73
N HIS A 10 -12.01 -8.54 -3.68
CA HIS A 10 -11.88 -7.63 -4.81
C HIS A 10 -10.50 -7.77 -5.46
N THR A 11 -10.47 -8.17 -6.74
CA THR A 11 -9.23 -8.24 -7.53
C THR A 11 -9.25 -7.18 -8.62
N PHE A 12 -8.20 -6.38 -8.71
CA PHE A 12 -8.05 -5.37 -9.75
C PHE A 12 -6.56 -5.16 -10.07
N VAL A 13 -6.30 -4.61 -11.25
CA VAL A 13 -4.94 -4.21 -11.66
C VAL A 13 -4.79 -2.72 -11.40
N HIS A 14 -3.68 -2.33 -10.81
CA HIS A 14 -3.40 -0.96 -10.44
C HIS A 14 -1.92 -0.66 -10.64
N ASP A 15 -1.60 0.54 -11.09
CA ASP A 15 -0.22 0.95 -11.39
C ASP A 15 0.57 1.40 -10.15
N ALA A 16 -0.11 1.48 -8.99
CA ALA A 16 0.43 1.92 -7.69
C ALA A 16 0.99 3.35 -7.67
N THR A 17 0.95 4.07 -8.80
CA THR A 17 1.38 5.46 -8.94
C THR A 17 0.21 6.43 -8.91
N THR A 18 -1.02 5.94 -9.08
CA THR A 18 -2.26 6.70 -8.95
C THR A 18 -3.02 6.34 -7.67
N PRO A 19 -4.02 7.15 -7.27
CA PRO A 19 -4.89 6.78 -6.16
C PRO A 19 -5.79 5.57 -6.48
N TYR A 20 -5.96 4.69 -5.50
CA TYR A 20 -6.89 3.58 -5.54
C TYR A 20 -8.35 4.07 -5.65
N PRO A 21 -9.24 3.32 -6.32
CA PRO A 21 -10.67 3.64 -6.36
C PRO A 21 -11.26 3.74 -4.94
N SER A 22 -11.98 4.83 -4.66
CA SER A 22 -12.61 5.06 -3.35
C SER A 22 -13.62 3.99 -2.96
N SER A 23 -14.21 3.30 -3.95
CA SER A 23 -15.12 2.17 -3.73
C SER A 23 -14.45 0.93 -3.15
N LEU A 24 -13.11 0.90 -3.07
CA LEU A 24 -12.33 -0.25 -2.58
C LEU A 24 -11.67 0.02 -1.22
N LEU A 25 -11.63 1.27 -0.78
CA LEU A 25 -10.95 1.70 0.44
C LEU A 25 -11.91 2.55 1.27
N ASP A 26 -12.91 1.90 1.88
CA ASP A 26 -13.70 2.53 2.95
C ASP A 26 -12.84 2.58 4.21
N PRO A 27 -12.46 3.78 4.71
CA PRO A 27 -11.62 3.90 5.91
C PRO A 27 -12.20 3.20 7.15
N SER A 28 -13.53 3.06 7.23
CA SER A 28 -14.20 2.39 8.35
C SER A 28 -14.04 0.86 8.33
N GLU A 29 -13.68 0.28 7.18
CA GLU A 29 -13.49 -1.17 7.00
C GLU A 29 -12.01 -1.57 6.87
N LEU A 30 -11.09 -0.60 6.76
CA LEU A 30 -9.66 -0.88 6.54
C LEU A 30 -9.04 -1.72 7.67
N ALA A 31 -9.46 -1.54 8.92
CA ALA A 31 -8.93 -2.29 10.06
C ALA A 31 -9.13 -3.82 9.93
N ASP A 32 -10.21 -4.23 9.26
CA ASP A 32 -10.54 -5.63 9.01
C ASP A 32 -10.16 -6.09 7.59
N THR A 33 -9.47 -5.24 6.83
CA THR A 33 -9.09 -5.49 5.43
C THR A 33 -7.68 -6.07 5.34
N LEU A 34 -7.53 -7.13 4.53
CA LEU A 34 -6.25 -7.66 4.07
C LEU A 34 -5.99 -7.21 2.63
N VAL A 35 -4.94 -6.41 2.44
CA VAL A 35 -4.47 -6.04 1.10
C VAL A 35 -3.35 -6.98 0.68
N VAL A 36 -3.50 -7.68 -0.44
CA VAL A 36 -2.42 -8.49 -1.03
C VAL A 36 -1.88 -7.78 -2.27
N ALA A 37 -0.61 -7.38 -2.23
CA ALA A 37 0.00 -6.58 -3.28
C ALA A 37 1.19 -7.32 -3.91
N ASN A 38 1.24 -7.30 -5.25
CA ASN A 38 2.42 -7.66 -6.04
C ASN A 38 2.75 -6.53 -7.02
N PRO A 39 3.33 -5.42 -6.52
CA PRO A 39 3.63 -4.26 -7.36
C PRO A 39 4.67 -4.58 -8.43
N PRO A 40 4.76 -3.75 -9.49
CA PRO A 40 5.76 -3.94 -10.52
C PRO A 40 7.17 -3.68 -9.96
N TRP A 41 7.95 -4.74 -9.81
CA TRP A 41 9.36 -4.70 -9.44
C TRP A 41 10.19 -5.17 -10.64
N GLY A 42 10.81 -4.27 -11.42
CA GLY A 42 11.43 -4.72 -12.68
C GLY A 42 12.29 -3.68 -13.39
N SER A 43 12.95 -4.10 -14.47
CA SER A 43 14.03 -3.40 -15.18
C SER A 43 13.71 -1.99 -15.70
N ASN A 44 12.44 -1.58 -15.73
CA ASN A 44 11.98 -0.24 -16.15
C ASN A 44 11.53 0.65 -14.98
N ILE A 45 11.47 0.09 -13.76
CA ILE A 45 11.13 0.75 -12.49
C ILE A 45 12.14 0.21 -11.48
N GLY A 46 13.30 0.85 -11.40
CA GLY A 46 14.52 0.17 -10.95
C GLY A 46 15.45 1.01 -10.10
N THR A 47 15.06 2.24 -9.76
CA THR A 47 15.81 3.02 -8.77
C THR A 47 15.17 2.85 -7.40
N GLU A 48 15.97 3.00 -6.35
CA GLU A 48 15.49 2.99 -4.96
C GLU A 48 14.35 4.00 -4.74
N SER A 49 14.38 5.15 -5.43
CA SER A 49 13.34 6.17 -5.34
C SER A 49 11.99 5.70 -5.87
N ASP A 50 11.95 4.86 -6.90
CA ASP A 50 10.70 4.36 -7.48
C ASP A 50 10.02 3.37 -6.53
N GLY A 51 10.81 2.50 -5.89
CA GLY A 51 10.31 1.56 -4.89
C GLY A 51 9.74 2.26 -3.66
N VAL A 52 10.41 3.32 -3.19
CA VAL A 52 9.93 4.15 -2.08
C VAL A 52 8.63 4.88 -2.45
N ALA A 53 8.51 5.40 -3.67
CA ALA A 53 7.31 6.08 -4.12
C ALA A 53 6.09 5.13 -4.14
N ILE A 54 6.27 3.91 -4.66
CA ILE A 54 5.24 2.87 -4.64
C ILE A 54 4.84 2.51 -3.20
N VAL A 55 5.81 2.23 -2.33
CA VAL A 55 5.55 1.88 -0.93
C VAL A 55 4.78 2.99 -0.22
N ARG A 56 5.20 4.25 -0.38
CA ARG A 56 4.50 5.40 0.22
C ARG A 56 3.09 5.58 -0.32
N SER A 57 2.92 5.47 -1.64
CA SER A 57 1.64 5.61 -2.32
C SER A 57 0.64 4.57 -1.81
N VAL A 58 1.03 3.30 -1.73
CA VAL A 58 0.13 2.25 -1.25
C VAL A 58 -0.11 2.38 0.24
N ALA A 59 0.94 2.55 1.04
CA ALA A 59 0.83 2.62 2.50
C ALA A 59 -0.04 3.80 2.99
N SER A 60 0.01 4.96 2.32
CA SER A 60 -0.81 6.12 2.70
C SER A 60 -2.31 5.89 2.44
N GLN A 61 -2.64 5.09 1.43
CA GLN A 61 -4.01 4.85 1.02
C GLN A 61 -4.64 3.66 1.75
N THR A 62 -3.81 2.72 2.18
CA THR A 62 -4.25 1.54 2.94
C THR A 62 -3.86 1.65 4.42
N ALA A 63 -3.71 2.88 4.92
CA ALA A 63 -3.42 3.12 6.33
C ALA A 63 -4.56 2.55 7.20
N GLY A 64 -4.19 1.79 8.24
CA GLY A 64 -5.13 1.03 9.07
C GLY A 64 -5.32 -0.42 8.63
N ALA A 65 -4.99 -0.78 7.38
CA ALA A 65 -5.09 -2.16 6.91
C ALA A 65 -3.85 -3.01 7.26
N THR A 66 -4.05 -4.32 7.26
CA THR A 66 -2.95 -5.28 7.17
C THR A 66 -2.61 -5.53 5.71
N MET A 67 -1.34 -5.39 5.35
CA MET A 67 -0.87 -5.60 3.99
C MET A 67 0.06 -6.81 3.93
N CYS A 68 -0.06 -7.57 2.85
CA CYS A 68 0.79 -8.70 2.50
C CYS A 68 1.40 -8.46 1.12
N TRP A 69 2.71 -8.25 1.08
CA TRP A 69 3.44 -7.87 -0.11
C TRP A 69 4.30 -9.02 -0.62
N LEU A 70 4.23 -9.26 -1.92
CA LEU A 70 5.24 -9.99 -2.67
C LEU A 70 6.25 -8.96 -3.18
N ALA A 71 7.43 -8.93 -2.57
CA ALA A 71 8.40 -7.86 -2.68
C ALA A 71 9.78 -8.38 -3.09
N ASN A 72 10.58 -7.56 -3.78
CA ASN A 72 12.01 -7.82 -3.89
C ASN A 72 12.76 -7.20 -2.68
N SER A 73 14.08 -7.40 -2.62
CA SER A 73 14.93 -6.88 -1.53
C SER A 73 14.91 -5.34 -1.44
N LEU A 74 14.83 -4.64 -2.58
CA LEU A 74 14.75 -3.17 -2.64
C LEU A 74 13.44 -2.65 -2.04
N ALA A 75 12.32 -3.29 -2.37
CA ALA A 75 11.01 -2.97 -1.81
C ALA A 75 10.96 -3.22 -0.30
N LEU A 76 11.55 -4.33 0.17
CA LEU A 76 11.69 -4.60 1.60
C LEU A 76 12.51 -3.50 2.32
N GLN A 77 13.62 -3.05 1.72
CA GLN A 77 14.43 -1.96 2.26
C GLN A 77 13.62 -0.66 2.32
N ALA A 78 12.91 -0.31 1.24
CA ALA A 78 12.04 0.85 1.19
C ALA A 78 10.94 0.81 2.27
N MET A 79 10.32 -0.34 2.51
CA MET A 79 9.35 -0.54 3.59
C MET A 79 9.96 -0.28 4.96
N ARG A 80 11.14 -0.84 5.24
CA ARG A 80 11.84 -0.63 6.52
C ARG A 80 12.23 0.83 6.77
N CYS A 81 12.45 1.60 5.71
CA CYS A 81 12.82 3.01 5.78
C CYS A 81 11.63 3.99 5.68
N THR A 82 10.41 3.49 5.45
CA THR A 82 9.22 4.33 5.31
C THR A 82 8.61 4.62 6.69
N ALA A 83 8.62 5.89 7.09
CA ALA A 83 7.98 6.33 8.33
C ALA A 83 6.48 6.00 8.33
N GLY A 84 5.96 5.57 9.48
CA GLY A 84 4.57 5.16 9.63
C GLY A 84 4.26 3.74 9.15
N LEU A 85 5.22 3.04 8.54
CA LEU A 85 5.08 1.63 8.16
C LEU A 85 5.78 0.72 9.17
N THR A 86 5.10 -0.32 9.63
CA THR A 86 5.65 -1.34 10.52
C THR A 86 5.66 -2.68 9.82
N VAL A 87 6.85 -3.27 9.65
CA VAL A 87 6.99 -4.67 9.18
C VAL A 87 6.69 -5.61 10.34
N LEU A 88 5.60 -6.35 10.24
CA LEU A 88 5.14 -7.31 11.25
C LEU A 88 5.79 -8.68 11.06
N ARG A 89 5.92 -9.11 9.81
CA ARG A 89 6.54 -10.39 9.45
C ARG A 89 7.27 -10.26 8.12
N HIS A 90 8.40 -10.95 8.02
CA HIS A 90 9.16 -11.09 6.79
C HIS A 90 9.58 -12.56 6.66
N VAL A 91 9.25 -13.17 5.53
CA VAL A 91 9.57 -14.57 5.22
C VAL A 91 10.14 -14.66 3.80
N PRO A 92 11.30 -15.29 3.60
CA PRO A 92 11.78 -15.63 2.26
C PRO A 92 10.77 -16.52 1.52
N PHE A 93 10.43 -16.16 0.28
CA PHE A 93 9.39 -16.84 -0.49
C PHE A 93 9.84 -17.09 -1.93
N GLY A 94 10.70 -18.08 -2.11
CA GLY A 94 11.29 -18.41 -3.41
C GLY A 94 12.26 -17.31 -3.86
N SER A 95 12.01 -16.73 -5.03
CA SER A 95 12.81 -15.63 -5.60
C SER A 95 12.36 -14.23 -5.15
N VAL A 96 11.34 -14.16 -4.30
CA VAL A 96 10.80 -12.92 -3.73
C VAL A 96 10.73 -13.04 -2.21
N GLU A 97 10.37 -11.94 -1.57
CA GLU A 97 10.10 -11.83 -0.14
C GLU A 97 8.60 -11.73 0.07
N LEU A 98 8.07 -12.44 1.07
CA LEU A 98 6.74 -12.20 1.60
C LEU A 98 6.86 -11.27 2.80
N VAL A 99 6.28 -10.08 2.71
CA VAL A 99 6.35 -9.06 3.76
C VAL A 99 4.96 -8.70 4.23
N VAL A 100 4.68 -8.96 5.51
CA VAL A 100 3.44 -8.53 6.15
C VAL A 100 3.74 -7.25 6.92
N CYS A 101 3.00 -6.19 6.63
CA CYS A 101 3.16 -4.89 7.26
C CYS A 101 1.82 -4.21 7.50
N THR A 102 1.84 -3.17 8.32
CA THR A 102 0.73 -2.25 8.49
C THR A 102 1.26 -0.82 8.38
N ALA A 103 0.41 0.09 7.93
CA ALA A 103 0.70 1.51 7.91
C ALA A 103 -0.26 2.21 8.86
N VAL A 104 0.24 3.10 9.71
CA VAL A 104 -0.60 4.00 10.50
C VAL A 104 -0.71 5.32 9.76
N GLU A 105 -1.88 5.95 9.84
CA GLU A 105 -2.06 7.31 9.31
C GLU A 105 -0.99 8.21 9.94
N SER A 106 -0.14 8.81 9.11
CA SER A 106 0.58 10.01 9.55
C SER A 106 -0.48 11.09 9.74
N VAL A 107 -0.59 11.60 10.97
CA VAL A 107 -1.45 12.73 11.36
C VAL A 107 -1.53 13.77 10.24
N PRO A 108 -2.73 14.32 9.92
CA PRO A 108 -2.98 14.97 8.64
C PRO A 108 -2.01 16.10 8.32
N VAL A 109 -1.65 16.21 7.04
CA VAL A 109 -1.21 17.47 6.45
C VAL A 109 -2.29 18.49 6.75
N THR A 110 -1.94 19.53 7.52
CA THR A 110 -2.79 20.67 7.81
C THR A 110 -3.36 21.20 6.48
N ARG A 111 -4.66 21.02 6.26
CA ARG A 111 -5.36 21.71 5.17
C ARG A 111 -5.07 23.20 5.33
N PRO A 112 -4.63 23.93 4.28
CA PRO A 112 -4.68 25.38 4.34
C PRO A 112 -6.15 25.75 4.62
N MET A 113 -6.36 26.51 5.69
CA MET A 113 -7.64 27.15 5.97
C MET A 113 -8.06 27.87 4.70
N SER A 114 -9.09 27.36 4.04
CA SER A 114 -9.86 28.12 3.06
C SER A 114 -10.36 29.35 3.81
N SER A 115 -9.76 30.50 3.51
CA SER A 115 -10.34 31.80 3.79
C SER A 115 -11.65 31.85 3.02
N ARG A 116 -12.74 31.49 3.70
CA ARG A 116 -14.08 31.77 3.21
C ARG A 116 -14.19 33.27 2.98
N GLU A 117 -14.62 33.61 1.77
CA GLU A 117 -15.36 34.83 1.47
C GLU A 117 -16.37 35.11 2.59
N ASN A 118 -16.42 36.36 3.01
CA ASN A 118 -17.61 36.95 3.59
C ASN A 118 -17.60 38.45 3.26
N VAL A 119 -18.50 38.78 2.32
CA VAL A 119 -19.22 40.05 2.10
C VAL A 119 -18.40 41.29 1.73
#